data_AF-A0A914CWQ0-F1
#
_entry.id   AF-A0A914CWQ0-F1
#
_cell.length_a   1.000
_cell.length_b   1.000
_cell.length_c   1.000
_cell.angle_alpha   90.00
_cell.angle_beta   90.00
_cell.angle_gamma   90.00
#
_symmetry.space_group_name_H-M   'P 1'
#
loop_
_entity.id
_entity.type
_entity.pdbx_description
1 polymer ?
#
loop_
_entity_poly.entity_id
_entity_poly.type
_entity_poly.pdbx_seq_one_letter_code
_entity_poly.pdbx_strand_id
1 'polypeptide(L)'
;MRSLGYTPTVIETNKYLKSNGPQIDFAKFLDILHAEELKGDTLVEVIRAFKGLDSKNQGVIPAAELINLLSSFGEKMSKEEVLAVLKRMNVNNKVPIAKVIQYVSSPV
;
A
#
# COMPACT_ATOMS: atom_id res chain seq x y z
N MET A 1 10.92 -3.86 -8.93
CA MET A 1 10.47 -2.64 -8.21
C MET A 1 10.26 -2.92 -6.73
N ARG A 2 9.33 -3.80 -6.34
CA ARG A 2 9.10 -4.16 -4.91
C ARG A 2 10.35 -4.65 -4.16
N SER A 3 11.14 -5.52 -4.78
CA SER A 3 12.44 -5.96 -4.22
C SER A 3 13.49 -4.86 -4.13
N LEU A 4 13.24 -3.68 -4.70
CA LEU A 4 14.10 -2.50 -4.63
C LEU A 4 13.51 -1.45 -3.66
N GLY A 5 12.48 -1.80 -2.89
CA GLY A 5 11.83 -0.89 -1.93
C GLY A 5 10.68 -0.05 -2.49
N TYR A 6 10.44 -0.07 -3.80
CA TYR A 6 9.34 0.69 -4.42
C TYR A 6 8.03 -0.07 -4.36
N THR A 7 6.92 0.62 -4.09
CA THR A 7 5.58 0.02 -3.97
C THR A 7 4.60 0.56 -5.03
N PRO A 8 4.89 0.41 -6.35
CA PRO A 8 3.96 0.85 -7.37
C PRO A 8 2.68 0.04 -7.31
N THR A 9 1.57 0.70 -7.59
CA THR A 9 0.27 0.06 -7.77
C THR A 9 0.21 -0.72 -9.07
N VAL A 10 -0.77 -1.63 -9.19
CA VAL A 10 -1.04 -2.36 -10.44
C VAL A 10 -1.37 -1.39 -11.59
N ILE A 11 -2.07 -0.30 -11.30
CA ILE A 11 -2.41 0.72 -12.31
C ILE A 11 -1.15 1.39 -12.86
N GLU A 12 -0.22 1.75 -11.99
CA GLU A 12 1.05 2.37 -12.38
C GLU A 12 1.94 1.40 -13.14
N THR A 13 2.03 0.15 -12.67
CA THR A 13 2.78 -0.90 -13.36
C THR A 13 2.24 -1.11 -14.78
N ASN A 14 0.92 -1.17 -14.93
CA ASN A 14 0.28 -1.27 -16.24
C ASN A 14 0.52 -0.03 -17.11
N LYS A 15 0.55 1.17 -16.52
CA LYS A 15 0.90 2.41 -17.23
C LYS A 15 2.33 2.35 -17.76
N TYR A 16 3.29 1.92 -16.94
CA TYR A 16 4.69 1.76 -17.38
C TYR A 16 4.82 0.79 -18.55
N LEU A 17 4.13 -0.35 -18.50
CA LEU A 17 4.13 -1.34 -19.58
C LEU A 17 3.50 -0.80 -20.87
N LYS A 18 2.36 -0.08 -20.76
CA LYS A 18 1.69 0.55 -21.91
C LYS A 18 2.56 1.62 -22.57
N SER A 19 3.29 2.42 -21.81
CA SER A 19 4.13 3.49 -22.32
C SER A 19 5.46 3.02 -22.91
N ASN A 20 6.02 1.91 -22.41
CA ASN A 20 7.37 1.46 -22.79
C ASN A 20 7.38 0.20 -23.68
N GLY A 21 6.23 -0.44 -23.85
CA GLY A 21 6.07 -1.69 -24.59
C GLY A 21 6.21 -2.93 -23.70
N PRO A 22 5.89 -4.13 -24.23
CA PRO A 22 5.87 -5.37 -23.46
C PRO A 22 7.25 -5.86 -23.02
N GLN A 23 8.32 -5.37 -23.66
CA GLN A 23 9.71 -5.65 -23.28
C GLN A 23 10.39 -4.35 -22.84
N ILE A 24 10.85 -4.35 -21.59
CA ILE A 24 11.53 -3.23 -20.96
C ILE A 24 13.00 -3.64 -20.83
N ASP A 25 13.87 -2.92 -21.52
CA ASP A 25 15.32 -3.07 -21.35
C ASP A 25 15.79 -2.38 -20.05
N PHE A 26 17.05 -2.59 -19.69
CA PHE A 26 17.57 -2.07 -18.43
C PHE A 26 17.54 -0.54 -18.35
N ALA A 27 17.83 0.17 -19.45
CA ALA A 27 17.83 1.63 -19.46
C ALA A 27 16.42 2.19 -19.19
N LYS A 28 15.40 1.69 -19.89
CA LYS A 28 14.00 2.06 -19.64
C LYS A 28 13.54 1.71 -18.24
N PHE A 29 14.03 0.59 -17.69
CA PHE A 29 13.71 0.22 -16.31
C PHE A 29 14.26 1.23 -15.30
N LEU A 30 15.46 1.77 -15.51
CA LEU A 30 16.01 2.84 -14.68
C LEU A 30 15.19 4.12 -14.78
N ASP A 31 14.74 4.49 -15.98
CA ASP A 31 13.85 5.65 -16.17
C ASP A 31 12.54 5.50 -15.39
N ILE A 32 11.96 4.29 -15.40
CA ILE A 32 10.75 3.97 -14.63
C ILE A 32 11.01 4.07 -13.13
N LEU A 33 12.14 3.55 -12.64
CA LEU A 33 12.50 3.66 -11.22
C LEU A 33 12.70 5.12 -10.80
N HIS A 34 13.37 5.92 -11.63
CA HIS A 34 13.55 7.34 -11.36
C HIS A 34 12.21 8.08 -11.31
N ALA A 35 11.29 7.77 -12.23
CA ALA A 35 9.94 8.33 -12.19
C ALA A 35 9.15 7.91 -10.93
N GLU A 36 9.40 6.72 -10.40
CA GLU A 36 8.78 6.24 -9.16
C GLU A 36 9.37 6.94 -7.93
N GLU A 37 10.69 7.17 -7.90
CA GLU A 37 11.38 7.89 -6.81
C GLU A 37 10.92 9.34 -6.68
N LEU A 38 10.56 9.98 -7.79
CA LEU A 38 10.03 11.34 -7.82
C LEU A 38 8.59 11.45 -7.33
N LYS A 39 7.87 10.34 -7.17
CA LYS A 39 6.57 10.36 -6.51
C LYS A 39 6.81 10.60 -5.03
N GLY A 40 6.20 11.67 -4.53
CA GLY A 40 6.36 12.08 -3.13
C GLY A 40 6.01 10.97 -2.14
N ASP A 41 6.25 11.25 -0.86
CA ASP A 41 6.15 10.25 0.20
C ASP A 41 4.74 9.64 0.32
N THR A 42 4.59 8.42 -0.21
CA THR A 42 3.34 7.65 -0.19
C THR A 42 2.90 7.33 1.24
N LEU A 43 3.84 7.28 2.20
CA LEU A 43 3.51 7.06 3.60
C LEU A 43 2.70 8.22 4.17
N VAL A 44 3.02 9.45 3.77
CA VAL A 44 2.26 10.64 4.21
C VAL A 44 0.81 10.56 3.72
N GLU A 45 0.58 10.10 2.50
CA GLU A 45 -0.77 9.91 1.95
C GLU A 45 -1.53 8.82 2.70
N VAL A 46 -0.87 7.69 2.97
CA VAL A 46 -1.44 6.59 3.77
C VAL A 46 -1.82 7.07 5.18
N ILE A 47 -0.95 7.84 5.83
CA ILE A 47 -1.22 8.41 7.16
C ILE A 47 -2.44 9.35 7.11
N ARG A 48 -2.54 10.22 6.09
CA ARG A 48 -3.70 11.12 5.93
C ARG A 48 -4.98 10.34 5.71
N ALA A 49 -4.96 9.28 4.89
CA ALA A 49 -6.12 8.42 4.66
C ALA A 49 -6.61 7.77 5.97
N PHE A 50 -5.70 7.20 6.77
CA PHE A 50 -6.07 6.61 8.05
C PHE A 50 -6.55 7.64 9.10
N LYS A 51 -5.98 8.84 9.12
CA LYS A 51 -6.53 9.95 9.93
C LYS A 51 -7.94 10.35 9.50
N GLY A 52 -8.24 10.29 8.21
CA GLY A 52 -9.59 10.55 7.69
C GLY A 52 -10.62 9.50 8.12
N LEU A 53 -10.20 8.23 8.27
CA LEU A 53 -11.05 7.15 8.77
C LEU A 53 -11.32 7.27 10.28
N ASP A 54 -10.32 7.70 11.04
CA ASP A 54 -10.43 7.88 12.49
C ASP A 54 -11.00 9.25 12.88
N SER A 55 -12.21 9.54 12.42
CA SER A 55 -12.94 10.79 12.72
C SER A 55 -13.11 11.08 14.22
N LYS A 56 -13.05 10.04 15.06
CA LYS A 56 -13.17 10.14 16.52
C LYS A 56 -11.82 10.21 17.23
N ASN A 57 -10.71 10.22 16.49
CA ASN A 57 -9.33 10.28 17.00
C ASN A 57 -9.05 9.21 18.09
N GLN A 58 -9.55 7.99 17.88
CA GLN A 58 -9.40 6.85 18.79
C GLN A 58 -8.05 6.13 18.63
N GLY A 59 -7.34 6.37 17.52
CA GLY A 59 -6.08 5.72 17.16
C GLY A 59 -6.23 4.25 16.75
N VAL A 60 -7.45 3.74 16.62
CA VAL A 60 -7.75 2.33 16.34
C VAL A 60 -8.88 2.21 15.31
N ILE A 61 -8.80 1.19 14.47
CA ILE A 61 -9.81 0.88 13.45
C ILE A 61 -10.38 -0.51 13.75
N PRO A 62 -11.71 -0.72 13.72
CA PRO A 62 -12.30 -2.05 13.77
C PRO A 62 -11.75 -2.93 12.62
N ALA A 63 -11.31 -4.16 12.92
CA ALA A 63 -10.74 -5.03 11.91
C ALA A 63 -11.70 -5.33 10.76
N ALA A 64 -13.00 -5.46 11.05
CA ALA A 64 -14.04 -5.64 10.04
C ALA A 64 -14.14 -4.44 9.08
N GLU A 65 -13.95 -3.21 9.58
CA GLU A 65 -13.95 -2.00 8.76
C GLU A 65 -12.71 -1.96 7.86
N LEU A 66 -11.53 -2.30 8.39
CA LEU A 66 -10.30 -2.39 7.60
C LEU A 66 -10.39 -3.47 6.51
N ILE A 67 -10.97 -4.64 6.81
CA ILE A 67 -11.23 -5.71 5.83
C ILE A 67 -12.14 -5.20 4.72
N ASN A 68 -13.27 -4.59 5.08
CA ASN A 68 -14.21 -4.08 4.09
C ASN A 68 -13.58 -3.00 3.21
N LEU A 69 -12.79 -2.09 3.80
CA LEU A 69 -12.10 -1.04 3.07
C LEU A 69 -11.11 -1.61 2.06
N LEU A 70 -10.17 -2.44 2.52
CA LEU A 70 -9.10 -3.00 1.68
C LEU A 70 -9.62 -4.00 0.63
N SER A 71 -10.80 -4.60 0.84
CA SER A 71 -11.43 -5.47 -0.15
C SER A 71 -12.35 -4.75 -1.14
N SER A 72 -12.72 -3.48 -0.90
CA SER A 72 -13.68 -2.76 -1.74
C SER A 72 -13.11 -1.53 -2.47
N PHE A 73 -12.05 -0.92 -1.94
CA PHE A 73 -11.50 0.34 -2.44
C PHE A 73 -10.06 0.21 -2.93
N GLY A 74 -9.71 0.95 -4.00
CA GLY A 74 -8.34 1.00 -4.54
C GLY A 74 -7.85 -0.30 -5.18
N GLU A 75 -6.59 -0.66 -4.94
CA GLU A 75 -6.01 -1.96 -5.29
C GLU A 75 -6.52 -3.02 -4.30
N LYS A 76 -7.67 -3.59 -4.65
CA LYS A 76 -8.43 -4.49 -3.77
C LYS A 76 -7.62 -5.71 -3.40
N MET A 77 -7.62 -6.02 -2.12
CA MET A 77 -7.10 -7.26 -1.55
C MET A 77 -8.23 -8.24 -1.30
N SER A 78 -7.97 -9.52 -1.54
CA SER A 78 -8.86 -10.59 -1.10
C SER A 78 -8.98 -10.61 0.43
N LYS A 79 -10.07 -11.17 0.95
CA LYS A 79 -10.29 -11.25 2.41
C LYS A 79 -9.17 -12.05 3.07
N GLU A 80 -8.72 -13.10 2.40
CA GLU A 80 -7.65 -13.99 2.83
C GLU A 80 -6.32 -13.24 2.95
N GLU A 81 -6.00 -12.37 2.00
CA GLU A 81 -4.80 -11.51 2.04
C GLU A 81 -4.87 -10.51 3.19
N VAL A 82 -6.02 -9.86 3.40
CA VAL A 82 -6.16 -8.91 4.52
C VAL A 82 -6.06 -9.64 5.86
N LEU A 83 -6.69 -10.81 6.01
CA LEU A 83 -6.58 -11.64 7.22
C LEU A 83 -5.13 -12.09 7.48
N ALA A 84 -4.38 -12.42 6.43
CA ALA A 84 -2.96 -12.75 6.57
C ALA A 84 -2.14 -11.54 7.06
N VAL A 85 -2.43 -10.33 6.57
CA VAL A 85 -1.80 -9.09 7.05
C VAL A 85 -2.15 -8.82 8.52
N LEU A 86 -3.42 -8.95 8.91
CA LEU A 86 -3.84 -8.79 10.31
C LEU A 86 -3.12 -9.80 11.24
N LYS A 87 -3.01 -11.05 10.80
CA LYS A 87 -2.28 -12.09 11.52
C LYS A 87 -0.80 -11.74 11.68
N ARG A 88 -0.14 -11.24 10.63
CA ARG A 88 1.27 -10.78 10.69
C ARG A 88 1.47 -9.62 11.66
N MET A 89 0.51 -8.70 11.73
CA MET A 89 0.54 -7.60 12.69
C MET A 89 0.19 -8.01 14.13
N ASN A 90 -0.22 -9.27 14.35
CA ASN A 90 -0.72 -9.78 15.63
C ASN A 90 -1.85 -8.90 16.18
N VAL A 91 -2.90 -8.72 15.37
CA VAL A 91 -4.12 -7.96 15.72
C VAL A 91 -5.36 -8.77 15.36
N ASN A 92 -6.40 -8.65 16.19
CA ASN A 92 -7.65 -9.41 16.02
C ASN A 92 -8.83 -8.47 15.70
N ASN A 93 -9.40 -7.81 16.72
CA ASN A 93 -10.66 -7.05 16.56
C ASN A 93 -10.47 -5.54 16.39
N LYS A 94 -9.43 -4.98 17.01
CA LYS A 94 -9.09 -3.55 16.92
C LYS A 94 -7.66 -3.44 16.41
N VAL A 95 -7.49 -2.66 15.35
CA VAL A 95 -6.22 -2.49 14.65
C VAL A 95 -5.68 -1.10 15.00
N PRO A 96 -4.59 -0.99 15.78
CA PRO A 96 -3.96 0.30 16.04
C PRO A 96 -3.40 0.90 14.75
N ILE A 97 -3.72 2.16 14.47
CA ILE A 97 -3.22 2.85 13.26
C ILE A 97 -1.70 2.89 13.24
N ALA A 98 -1.07 3.07 14.41
CA ALA A 98 0.38 3.03 14.55
C ALA A 98 0.99 1.69 14.09
N LYS A 99 0.32 0.55 14.36
CA LYS A 99 0.78 -0.76 13.87
C LYS A 99 0.65 -0.87 12.35
N VAL A 100 -0.40 -0.31 11.76
CA VAL A 100 -0.56 -0.29 10.30
C VAL A 100 0.54 0.54 9.66
N ILE A 101 0.80 1.74 10.18
CA ILE A 101 1.89 2.62 9.71
C ILE A 101 3.24 1.90 9.84
N GLN A 102 3.52 1.28 10.98
CA GLN A 102 4.75 0.51 11.19
C GLN A 102 4.87 -0.65 10.18
N TYR A 103 3.79 -1.39 9.94
CA TYR A 103 3.78 -2.50 8.99
C TYR A 103 4.03 -2.01 7.55
N VAL A 104 3.41 -0.90 7.14
CA VAL A 104 3.59 -0.31 5.79
C VAL A 104 4.97 0.33 5.61
N SER A 105 5.56 0.86 6.69
CA SER A 105 6.89 1.49 6.66
C SER A 105 8.04 0.47 6.84
N SER A 106 7.72 -0.78 7.17
CA SER A 106 8.73 -1.81 7.35
C SER A 106 9.33 -2.19 5.99
N PRO A 107 10.66 -2.24 5.85
CA PRO A 107 11.28 -2.74 4.63
C PRO A 107 10.78 -4.16 4.31
N VAL A 108 10.52 -4.40 3.02
CA VAL A 108 10.12 -5.72 2.49
C VAL A 108 11.33 -6.65 2.41
#